data_AF-A0A814DM61-F1
#
_entry.id   AF-A0A814DM61-F1
#
_cell.length_a   1.000
_cell.length_b   1.000
_cell.length_c   1.000
_cell.angle_alpha   90.00
_cell.angle_beta   90.00
_cell.angle_gamma   90.00
#
_symmetry.space_group_name_H-M   'P 1'
#
loop_
_entity.id
_entity.type
_entity.pdbx_description
1 polymer ?
#
loop_
_entity_poly.entity_id
_entity_poly.type
_entity_poly.pdbx_seq_one_letter_code
_entity_poly.pdbx_strand_id
1 'polypeptide(L)'
;MFLLLLLLLVSKCDGHLFRYQRHQPYAPPPSDRYRVSPKTGVRIALPTPEQLQWQAQEIGVLIHFNIATYINNDGCSGQSVPNISLFNPYLLNTDNWVQTMVDFGAKYAVLVAKHACGFHMAPTDVKFPLSPSGQMIPYNYSINYSPMKGVDVLDNFVKSCEKKQIRTGFYYTVVDNNWLNVEDGLVQNRTLQPGQVNITQETYDSIVLQQLREIWSRYGILDEIWFDGGYTSTLKNPITTLLANLQPQAVAFNGYGVSPNPVRWIGTEMGVAPDPNWSTGITNDGGDPNSPIFCPGECDTTLQNGDRWFWGVNATLRSLSELIQVYHETVGRNCMLMLDLTPDRTGLIPSAYARRYKQLGDFIRSCYGTYVLPTENLTLEDSTIYIQLFGSSPVTVDRSVIQEDQTRGQVIRAYTIDVQFVNTTNSTQWITVAQGTSIGNKKIDIWQEGPQLINAVRLTITKTVDRPVLRSFTVHLCT
;
A
#
# COMPACT_ATOMS: atom_id res chain seq x y z
N MET A 1 10.09 62.37 -28.52
CA MET A 1 11.34 61.77 -28.00
C MET A 1 10.94 60.46 -27.34
N PHE A 2 10.99 59.34 -28.08
CA PHE A 2 11.97 58.24 -27.92
C PHE A 2 12.01 57.71 -26.47
N LEU A 3 11.89 56.42 -26.13
CA LEU A 3 11.87 55.15 -26.87
C LEU A 3 11.47 54.04 -25.84
N LEU A 4 11.01 52.88 -26.32
CA LEU A 4 10.89 51.56 -25.66
C LEU A 4 11.93 51.26 -24.55
N LEU A 5 11.52 50.53 -23.51
CA LEU A 5 12.18 49.27 -23.12
C LEU A 5 11.31 48.35 -22.24
N LEU A 6 11.44 47.05 -22.54
CA LEU A 6 10.88 45.85 -21.94
C LEU A 6 11.34 45.61 -20.49
N LEU A 7 10.52 45.02 -19.62
CA LEU A 7 11.02 44.13 -18.54
C LEU A 7 9.93 43.19 -18.01
N LEU A 8 10.26 41.90 -18.07
CA LEU A 8 9.56 40.77 -17.48
C LEU A 8 9.43 40.91 -15.96
N LEU A 9 8.28 40.53 -15.42
CA LEU A 9 8.13 40.08 -14.03
C LEU A 9 7.18 38.88 -13.99
N VAL A 10 7.80 37.70 -14.08
CA VAL A 10 7.27 36.45 -13.53
C VAL A 10 7.38 36.58 -12.00
N SER A 11 6.27 36.52 -11.29
CA SER A 11 6.27 36.41 -9.82
C SER A 11 5.22 35.41 -9.36
N LYS A 12 5.71 34.24 -8.96
CA LYS A 12 5.28 33.42 -7.81
C LYS A 12 3.78 33.33 -7.53
N CYS A 13 3.17 32.22 -7.91
CA CYS A 13 2.06 31.67 -7.13
C CYS A 13 2.65 30.92 -5.93
N ASP A 14 2.56 31.56 -4.76
CA ASP A 14 2.82 30.94 -3.48
C ASP A 14 1.80 29.82 -3.22
N GLY A 15 2.32 28.62 -2.97
CA GLY A 15 1.57 27.59 -2.26
C GLY A 15 1.44 28.01 -0.80
N HIS A 16 0.24 27.81 -0.24
CA HIS A 16 0.02 27.32 1.12
C HIS A 16 -1.48 27.30 1.45
N LEU A 17 -1.84 26.34 2.33
CA LEU A 17 -3.05 26.24 3.18
C LEU A 17 -4.17 25.29 2.70
N PHE A 18 -3.90 23.98 2.78
CA PHE A 18 -4.93 23.05 3.24
C PHE A 18 -4.99 23.13 4.78
N ARG A 19 -5.88 23.98 5.30
CA ARG A 19 -6.32 23.91 6.71
C ARG A 19 -7.46 22.89 6.80
N TYR A 20 -7.18 21.69 7.31
CA TYR A 20 -8.23 20.75 7.73
C TYR A 20 -8.85 21.24 9.04
N GLN A 21 -10.17 21.46 9.02
CA GLN A 21 -10.97 21.81 10.20
C GLN A 21 -11.06 20.64 11.19
N ARG A 22 -10.98 20.96 12.48
CA ARG A 22 -11.16 20.03 13.60
C ARG A 22 -12.64 19.70 13.84
N HIS A 23 -12.86 18.40 14.08
CA HIS A 23 -13.83 17.77 14.99
C HIS A 23 -15.31 17.72 14.58
N GLN A 24 -15.77 16.49 14.30
CA GLN A 24 -17.13 16.02 14.50
C GLN A 24 -17.08 14.79 15.44
N PRO A 25 -18.10 14.54 16.28
CA PRO A 25 -18.10 13.40 17.20
C PRO A 25 -18.29 12.06 16.47
N TYR A 26 -17.51 11.08 16.92
CA TYR A 26 -17.58 9.62 16.73
C TYR A 26 -18.70 9.08 15.84
N ALA A 27 -18.35 8.59 14.64
CA ALA A 27 -19.19 7.70 13.86
C ALA A 27 -19.03 6.24 14.38
N PRO A 28 -20.13 5.46 14.45
CA PRO A 28 -20.09 4.04 14.83
C PRO A 28 -19.21 3.21 13.87
N PRO A 29 -18.83 1.95 14.23
CA PRO A 29 -18.13 1.03 13.31
C PRO A 29 -18.88 0.97 11.97
N PRO A 30 -18.19 0.75 10.84
CA PRO A 30 -18.70 1.14 9.53
C PRO A 30 -20.11 0.56 9.35
N SER A 31 -21.14 1.44 9.38
CA SER A 31 -22.42 1.07 8.81
C SER A 31 -22.10 0.69 7.37
N ASP A 32 -22.39 -0.55 6.97
CA ASP A 32 -22.11 -1.03 5.63
C ASP A 32 -22.49 0.04 4.61
N ARG A 33 -21.48 0.73 4.06
CA ARG A 33 -21.70 1.83 3.12
C ARG A 33 -21.98 1.16 1.79
N TYR A 34 -23.23 0.81 1.54
CA TYR A 34 -23.64 0.29 0.25
C TYR A 34 -24.86 1.03 -0.27
N ARG A 35 -25.04 0.95 -1.58
CA ARG A 35 -26.27 1.32 -2.27
C ARG A 35 -26.85 0.12 -2.98
N VAL A 36 -28.13 0.13 -3.24
CA VAL A 36 -28.77 -0.91 -4.06
C VAL A 36 -28.82 -0.44 -5.50
N SER A 37 -28.39 -1.28 -6.44
CA SER A 37 -28.49 -0.97 -7.86
C SER A 37 -29.96 -0.88 -8.28
N PRO A 38 -30.42 0.22 -8.89
CA PRO A 38 -31.76 0.28 -9.46
C PRO A 38 -31.92 -0.64 -10.67
N LYS A 39 -30.80 -1.04 -11.31
CA LYS A 39 -30.80 -1.91 -12.50
C LYS A 39 -30.94 -3.39 -12.14
N THR A 40 -30.29 -3.84 -11.07
CA THR A 40 -30.15 -5.27 -10.76
C THR A 40 -30.55 -5.67 -9.34
N GLY A 41 -30.80 -4.71 -8.43
CA GLY A 41 -31.09 -4.99 -7.03
C GLY A 41 -29.88 -5.46 -6.19
N VAL A 42 -28.70 -5.59 -6.79
CA VAL A 42 -27.46 -5.98 -6.10
C VAL A 42 -26.99 -4.87 -5.15
N ARG A 43 -26.49 -5.25 -3.97
CA ARG A 43 -25.81 -4.33 -3.05
C ARG A 43 -24.42 -4.01 -3.60
N ILE A 44 -24.13 -2.72 -3.74
CA ILE A 44 -22.87 -2.19 -4.25
C ILE A 44 -22.21 -1.44 -3.10
N ALA A 45 -21.11 -1.99 -2.57
CA ALA A 45 -20.32 -1.31 -1.55
C ALA A 45 -19.71 0.00 -2.11
N LEU A 46 -19.61 0.98 -1.23
CA LEU A 46 -19.11 2.32 -1.51
C LEU A 46 -17.81 2.53 -0.76
N PRO A 47 -16.75 2.98 -1.43
CA PRO A 47 -15.52 3.36 -0.77
C PRO A 47 -15.67 4.64 0.01
N THR A 48 -14.74 4.86 0.93
CA THR A 48 -14.51 6.17 1.52
C THR A 48 -13.62 7.04 0.60
N PRO A 49 -13.66 8.37 0.73
CA PRO A 49 -12.69 9.24 0.06
C PRO A 49 -11.24 8.85 0.37
N GLU A 50 -10.96 8.42 1.60
CA GLU A 50 -9.64 7.98 2.07
C GLU A 50 -9.20 6.69 1.36
N GLN A 51 -10.09 5.69 1.24
CA GLN A 51 -9.82 4.47 0.49
C GLN A 51 -9.57 4.74 -0.99
N LEU A 52 -10.35 5.64 -1.62
CA LEU A 52 -10.13 6.03 -3.03
C LEU A 52 -8.79 6.76 -3.21
N GLN A 53 -8.45 7.66 -2.29
CA GLN A 53 -7.17 8.36 -2.31
C GLN A 53 -5.99 7.40 -2.17
N TRP A 54 -6.11 6.40 -1.28
CA TRP A 54 -5.13 5.36 -1.10
C TRP A 54 -4.98 4.48 -2.35
N GLN A 55 -6.09 3.99 -2.94
CA GLN A 55 -6.02 3.19 -4.18
C GLN A 55 -5.37 3.97 -5.34
N ALA A 56 -5.56 5.28 -5.41
CA ALA A 56 -4.93 6.13 -6.42
C ALA A 56 -3.40 6.23 -6.28
N GLN A 57 -2.82 5.82 -5.16
CA GLN A 57 -1.37 5.81 -4.95
C GLN A 57 -0.68 4.64 -5.68
N GLU A 58 -1.36 3.50 -5.81
CA GLU A 58 -0.97 2.25 -6.49
C GLU A 58 0.30 1.54 -5.96
N ILE A 59 1.36 2.29 -5.67
CA ILE A 59 2.68 1.78 -5.31
C ILE A 59 3.14 2.40 -3.99
N GLY A 60 3.42 1.53 -3.02
CA GLY A 60 4.01 1.86 -1.73
C GLY A 60 5.24 1.02 -1.41
N VAL A 61 5.89 1.34 -0.29
CA VAL A 61 6.95 0.50 0.30
C VAL A 61 6.71 0.23 1.78
N LEU A 62 6.93 -1.00 2.22
CA LEU A 62 6.98 -1.37 3.63
C LEU A 62 8.44 -1.43 4.03
N ILE A 63 8.81 -0.81 5.14
CA ILE A 63 10.22 -0.66 5.54
C ILE A 63 10.50 -1.53 6.76
N HIS A 64 11.05 -2.71 6.51
CA HIS A 64 11.54 -3.60 7.56
C HIS A 64 12.97 -3.23 7.96
N PHE A 65 13.04 -2.32 8.92
CA PHE A 65 14.26 -1.95 9.60
C PHE A 65 13.97 -1.94 11.10
N ASN A 66 14.59 -2.81 11.88
CA ASN A 66 14.37 -2.93 13.33
C ASN A 66 15.56 -3.73 13.92
N ILE A 67 15.51 -4.18 15.17
CA ILE A 67 16.58 -5.00 15.75
C ILE A 67 16.78 -6.32 14.98
N ALA A 68 15.74 -6.83 14.31
CA ALA A 68 15.80 -8.01 13.45
C ALA A 68 16.82 -7.88 12.30
N THR A 69 17.10 -6.66 11.81
CA THR A 69 18.13 -6.35 10.80
C THR A 69 19.53 -6.85 11.19
N TYR A 70 19.80 -6.98 12.50
CA TYR A 70 21.10 -7.36 13.05
C TYR A 70 21.24 -8.85 13.36
N ILE A 71 20.17 -9.62 13.15
CA ILE A 71 20.15 -11.08 13.31
C ILE A 71 19.72 -11.75 12.01
N ASN A 72 19.64 -13.08 12.00
CA ASN A 72 19.26 -13.87 10.81
C ASN A 72 17.83 -14.44 10.92
N ASN A 73 16.98 -13.85 11.74
CA ASN A 73 15.60 -14.27 11.97
C ASN A 73 14.69 -13.03 11.98
N ASP A 74 13.75 -12.97 11.05
CA ASP A 74 12.89 -11.80 10.81
C ASP A 74 11.85 -11.60 11.94
N GLY A 75 11.45 -12.67 12.63
CA GLY A 75 10.43 -12.63 13.69
C GLY A 75 10.94 -12.74 15.13
N CYS A 76 12.23 -13.00 15.35
CA CYS A 76 12.81 -13.33 16.67
C CYS A 76 12.12 -14.49 17.43
N SER A 77 11.22 -15.25 16.79
CA SER A 77 10.45 -16.32 17.43
C SER A 77 11.34 -17.49 17.85
N GLY A 78 10.99 -18.11 18.98
CA GLY A 78 11.68 -19.31 19.49
C GLY A 78 13.15 -19.12 19.88
N GLN A 79 13.62 -17.87 20.02
CA GLN A 79 15.02 -17.54 20.33
C GLN A 79 15.13 -16.58 21.52
N SER A 80 16.32 -16.53 22.13
CA SER A 80 16.63 -15.53 23.15
C SER A 80 16.44 -14.11 22.62
N VAL A 81 16.07 -13.19 23.51
CA VAL A 81 15.86 -11.79 23.15
C VAL A 81 17.17 -11.19 22.63
N PRO A 82 17.21 -10.62 21.41
CA PRO A 82 18.41 -9.98 20.88
C PRO A 82 18.96 -8.91 21.82
N ASN A 83 20.28 -8.81 21.94
CA ASN A 83 20.87 -7.77 22.76
C ASN A 83 20.59 -6.38 22.14
N ILE A 84 20.01 -5.47 22.91
CA ILE A 84 19.68 -4.10 22.48
C ILE A 84 20.87 -3.32 21.91
N SER A 85 22.09 -3.68 22.33
CA SER A 85 23.34 -3.07 21.83
C SER A 85 23.61 -3.36 20.36
N LEU A 86 22.90 -4.32 19.76
CA LEU A 86 23.01 -4.62 18.33
C LEU A 86 22.46 -3.50 17.44
N PHE A 87 21.45 -2.76 17.90
CA PHE A 87 20.82 -1.72 17.09
C PHE A 87 21.69 -0.45 17.04
N ASN A 88 22.57 -0.39 16.03
CA ASN A 88 23.55 0.71 15.88
C ASN A 88 23.81 1.10 14.41
N PRO A 89 22.82 1.67 13.70
CA PRO A 89 23.00 2.16 12.34
C PRO A 89 23.81 3.45 12.30
N TYR A 90 25.13 3.31 12.26
CA TYR A 90 26.08 4.43 12.34
C TYR A 90 26.06 5.37 11.13
N LEU A 91 25.41 5.00 10.01
CA LEU A 91 25.18 5.83 8.82
C LEU A 91 23.70 6.11 8.57
N LEU A 92 22.83 5.97 9.59
CA LEU A 92 21.38 6.17 9.44
C LEU A 92 21.07 7.45 8.66
N ASN A 93 20.37 7.30 7.54
CA ASN A 93 19.91 8.42 6.73
C ASN A 93 18.59 8.09 6.04
N THR A 94 17.49 8.64 6.54
CA THR A 94 16.15 8.43 5.99
C THR A 94 15.93 9.17 4.66
N ASP A 95 16.68 10.23 4.36
CA ASP A 95 16.64 10.88 3.04
C ASP A 95 17.18 9.93 1.95
N ASN A 96 18.12 9.04 2.28
CA ASN A 96 18.59 7.98 1.37
C ASN A 96 17.48 6.95 1.07
N TRP A 97 16.67 6.60 2.07
CA TRP A 97 15.56 5.67 1.89
C TRP A 97 14.50 6.30 0.98
N VAL A 98 14.10 7.54 1.28
CA VAL A 98 13.08 8.26 0.52
C VAL A 98 13.54 8.55 -0.91
N GLN A 99 14.83 8.81 -1.14
CA GLN A 99 15.32 8.94 -2.52
C GLN A 99 15.14 7.65 -3.33
N THR A 100 15.33 6.48 -2.70
CA THR A 100 15.05 5.19 -3.36
C THR A 100 13.55 5.03 -3.68
N MET A 101 12.67 5.46 -2.78
CA MET A 101 11.21 5.45 -2.99
C MET A 101 10.79 6.35 -4.16
N VAL A 102 11.38 7.54 -4.27
CA VAL A 102 11.15 8.48 -5.37
C VAL A 102 11.59 7.86 -6.71
N ASP A 103 12.78 7.24 -6.74
CA ASP A 103 13.30 6.60 -7.96
C ASP A 103 12.45 5.39 -8.37
N PHE A 104 11.91 4.64 -7.41
CA PHE A 104 10.92 3.59 -7.65
C PHE A 104 9.60 4.16 -8.20
N GLY A 105 9.18 5.32 -7.71
CA GLY A 105 7.88 5.92 -8.00
C GLY A 105 6.81 5.63 -6.95
N ALA A 106 7.21 5.10 -5.78
CA ALA A 106 6.32 4.92 -4.64
C ALA A 106 5.71 6.27 -4.20
N LYS A 107 4.48 6.22 -3.69
CA LYS A 107 3.71 7.40 -3.27
C LYS A 107 3.40 7.41 -1.79
N TYR A 108 3.51 6.25 -1.14
CA TYR A 108 3.35 6.08 0.28
C TYR A 108 4.38 5.09 0.81
N ALA A 109 4.66 5.18 2.11
CA ALA A 109 5.63 4.33 2.77
C ALA A 109 5.19 4.04 4.21
N VAL A 110 5.30 2.78 4.62
CA VAL A 110 5.02 2.32 5.99
C VAL A 110 6.30 1.89 6.66
N LEU A 111 6.62 2.47 7.82
CA LEU A 111 7.80 2.08 8.60
C LEU A 111 7.41 1.17 9.76
N VAL A 112 8.17 0.08 9.96
CA VAL A 112 8.01 -0.83 11.10
C VAL A 112 8.43 -0.15 12.39
N ALA A 113 7.48 0.40 13.14
CA ALA A 113 7.72 1.03 14.44
C ALA A 113 8.03 -0.01 15.53
N LYS A 114 7.42 -1.19 15.44
CA LYS A 114 7.66 -2.34 16.32
C LYS A 114 7.29 -3.64 15.60
N HIS A 115 8.23 -4.57 15.49
CA HIS A 115 8.03 -5.94 14.96
C HIS A 115 7.92 -6.98 16.10
N ALA A 116 7.80 -8.26 15.74
CA ALA A 116 7.61 -9.38 16.66
C ALA A 116 8.73 -9.55 17.71
N CYS A 117 9.94 -9.03 17.45
CA CYS A 117 11.01 -9.00 18.46
C CYS A 117 10.63 -8.20 19.73
N GLY A 118 9.71 -7.23 19.60
CA GLY A 118 9.30 -6.33 20.67
C GLY A 118 10.16 -5.07 20.78
N PHE A 119 11.21 -4.90 19.98
CA PHE A 119 12.03 -3.70 20.03
C PHE A 119 11.26 -2.51 19.46
N HIS A 120 11.02 -1.51 20.30
CA HIS A 120 10.28 -0.30 19.94
C HIS A 120 11.22 0.79 19.42
N MET A 121 11.05 1.16 18.15
CA MET A 121 11.97 2.08 17.46
C MET A 121 11.74 3.56 17.73
N ALA A 122 10.59 3.91 18.30
CA ALA A 122 10.31 5.26 18.72
C ALA A 122 10.79 5.49 20.16
N PRO A 123 11.21 6.72 20.51
CA PRO A 123 11.36 7.11 21.89
C PRO A 123 10.03 6.95 22.66
N THR A 124 10.04 6.19 23.76
CA THR A 124 8.84 5.86 24.54
C THR A 124 9.01 6.19 26.02
N ASP A 125 7.94 6.73 26.62
CA ASP A 125 7.87 7.04 28.06
C ASP A 125 7.15 5.94 28.85
N VAL A 126 6.72 4.86 28.18
CA VAL A 126 5.91 3.79 28.75
C VAL A 126 6.65 3.11 29.91
N LYS A 127 5.94 2.96 31.03
CA LYS A 127 6.36 2.16 32.18
C LYS A 127 5.27 1.15 32.52
N PHE A 128 5.65 -0.02 33.01
CA PHE A 128 4.72 -1.09 33.32
C PHE A 128 5.20 -1.95 34.51
N PRO A 129 4.29 -2.62 35.23
CA PRO A 129 4.65 -3.52 36.33
C PRO A 129 5.08 -4.89 35.81
N LEU A 130 6.14 -5.46 36.39
CA LEU A 130 6.51 -6.86 36.21
C LEU A 130 5.59 -7.80 37.01
N SER A 131 5.41 -9.02 36.51
CA SER A 131 4.67 -10.08 37.20
C SER A 131 5.61 -11.15 37.78
N PRO A 132 5.40 -11.62 39.02
CA PRO A 132 4.36 -11.24 39.98
C PRO A 132 4.77 -10.09 40.93
N SER A 133 5.98 -9.53 40.78
CA SER A 133 6.58 -8.62 41.75
C SER A 133 5.89 -7.26 41.87
N GLY A 134 5.16 -6.83 40.82
CA GLY A 134 4.57 -5.49 40.74
C GLY A 134 5.60 -4.38 40.55
N GLN A 135 6.88 -4.71 40.36
CA GLN A 135 7.94 -3.72 40.17
C GLN A 135 7.71 -2.94 38.87
N MET A 136 7.56 -1.62 38.98
CA MET A 136 7.47 -0.75 37.81
C MET A 136 8.83 -0.62 37.13
N ILE A 137 8.88 -0.93 35.83
CA ILE A 137 10.04 -0.73 34.98
C ILE A 137 9.67 0.10 33.74
N PRO A 138 10.61 0.85 33.15
CA PRO A 138 10.41 1.43 31.82
C PRO A 138 10.38 0.35 30.74
N TYR A 139 9.76 0.65 29.60
CA TYR A 139 9.90 -0.13 28.37
C TYR A 139 11.33 0.04 27.82
N ASN A 140 12.27 -0.67 28.44
CA ASN A 140 13.70 -0.54 28.19
C ASN A 140 14.21 -1.36 27.00
N TYR A 141 13.33 -2.10 26.32
CA TYR A 141 13.63 -2.71 25.03
C TYR A 141 13.20 -1.79 23.88
N SER A 142 13.75 -0.58 23.88
CA SER A 142 13.42 0.50 22.94
C SER A 142 14.65 1.30 22.55
N ILE A 143 14.53 2.13 21.51
CA ILE A 143 15.64 2.95 21.01
C ILE A 143 16.31 3.81 22.09
N ASN A 144 15.56 4.24 23.14
CA ASN A 144 16.07 5.02 24.28
C ASN A 144 17.23 4.34 25.03
N TYR A 145 17.35 3.02 24.94
CA TYR A 145 18.32 2.20 25.67
C TYR A 145 19.30 1.49 24.73
N SER A 146 19.29 1.84 23.44
CA SER A 146 20.23 1.38 22.42
C SER A 146 21.40 2.36 22.23
N PRO A 147 22.44 2.00 21.48
CA PRO A 147 23.47 2.93 21.01
C PRO A 147 22.92 4.19 20.31
N MET A 148 21.71 4.11 19.77
CA MET A 148 21.00 5.22 19.12
C MET A 148 20.19 6.09 20.10
N LYS A 149 20.47 6.06 21.40
CA LYS A 149 19.79 6.90 22.39
C LYS A 149 19.79 8.37 21.98
N GLY A 150 18.61 8.99 21.96
CA GLY A 150 18.41 10.39 21.57
C GLY A 150 18.10 10.58 20.08
N VAL A 151 18.12 9.53 19.28
CA VAL A 151 17.65 9.53 17.89
C VAL A 151 16.19 9.09 17.83
N ASP A 152 15.39 9.79 17.03
CA ASP A 152 14.03 9.39 16.68
C ASP A 152 13.98 9.04 15.18
N VAL A 153 13.98 7.74 14.89
CA VAL A 153 14.00 7.24 13.50
C VAL A 153 12.67 7.50 12.80
N LEU A 154 11.55 7.45 13.53
CA LEU A 154 10.22 7.67 12.97
C LEU A 154 10.04 9.14 12.58
N ASP A 155 10.48 10.08 13.42
CA ASP A 155 10.44 11.51 13.11
C ASP A 155 11.36 11.86 11.93
N ASN A 156 12.59 11.30 11.88
CA ASN A 156 13.49 11.46 10.74
C ASN A 156 12.84 10.94 9.44
N PHE A 157 12.19 9.77 9.49
CA PHE A 157 11.50 9.19 8.35
C PHE A 157 10.35 10.07 7.87
N VAL A 158 9.46 10.51 8.76
CA VAL A 158 8.32 11.38 8.41
C VAL A 158 8.82 12.67 7.77
N LYS A 159 9.82 13.33 8.36
CA LYS A 159 10.43 14.55 7.79
C LYS A 159 11.04 14.32 6.41
N SER A 160 11.70 13.18 6.18
CA SER A 160 12.24 12.82 4.87
C SER A 160 11.13 12.62 3.84
N CYS A 161 10.05 11.95 4.21
CA CYS A 161 8.89 11.72 3.36
C CYS A 161 8.17 13.04 3.01
N GLU A 162 7.97 13.93 3.99
CA GLU A 162 7.38 15.26 3.78
C GLU A 162 8.15 16.08 2.73
N LYS A 163 9.50 16.09 2.76
CA LYS A 163 10.33 16.79 1.76
C LYS A 163 10.08 16.34 0.32
N LYS A 164 9.59 15.10 0.14
CA LYS A 164 9.39 14.47 -1.18
C LYS A 164 7.92 14.13 -1.46
N GLN A 165 7.01 14.60 -0.60
CA GLN A 165 5.56 14.38 -0.72
C GLN A 165 5.18 12.88 -0.77
N ILE A 166 5.91 12.07 -0.02
CA ILE A 166 5.56 10.66 0.21
C ILE A 166 4.65 10.60 1.43
N ARG A 167 3.50 9.95 1.27
CA ARG A 167 2.55 9.67 2.36
C ARG A 167 3.13 8.67 3.35
N THR A 168 2.77 8.79 4.62
CA THR A 168 3.44 8.04 5.68
C THR A 168 2.47 7.19 6.48
N GLY A 169 2.90 5.97 6.80
CA GLY A 169 2.22 5.10 7.73
C GLY A 169 3.19 4.41 8.69
N PHE A 170 2.62 3.75 9.68
CA PHE A 170 3.40 2.92 10.60
C PHE A 170 2.80 1.53 10.75
N TYR A 171 3.71 0.57 10.78
CA TYR A 171 3.43 -0.80 11.15
C TYR A 171 3.67 -0.97 12.65
N TYR A 172 2.77 -1.70 13.31
CA TYR A 172 2.92 -2.11 14.70
C TYR A 172 2.25 -3.47 14.91
N THR A 173 3.03 -4.50 15.26
CA THR A 173 2.43 -5.78 15.64
C THR A 173 1.83 -5.72 17.05
N VAL A 174 0.59 -6.18 17.17
CA VAL A 174 -0.09 -6.36 18.46
C VAL A 174 -0.17 -7.84 18.86
N VAL A 175 0.08 -8.76 17.92
CA VAL A 175 -0.07 -10.19 18.15
C VAL A 175 1.20 -10.84 18.70
N ASP A 176 2.37 -10.34 18.33
CA ASP A 176 3.64 -10.97 18.75
C ASP A 176 4.58 -9.99 19.46
N ASN A 177 5.21 -10.48 20.52
CA ASN A 177 6.27 -9.76 21.21
C ASN A 177 7.19 -10.75 21.94
N ASN A 178 8.33 -11.07 21.34
CA ASN A 178 9.31 -11.99 21.93
C ASN A 178 9.80 -11.49 23.30
N TRP A 179 10.14 -10.20 23.45
CA TRP A 179 10.65 -9.67 24.72
C TRP A 179 9.65 -9.80 25.88
N LEU A 180 8.35 -9.65 25.59
CA LEU A 180 7.26 -9.77 26.56
C LEU A 180 6.63 -11.17 26.61
N ASN A 181 7.22 -12.15 25.90
CA ASN A 181 6.72 -13.52 25.80
C ASN A 181 5.25 -13.60 25.34
N VAL A 182 4.91 -12.83 24.30
CA VAL A 182 3.59 -12.83 23.66
C VAL A 182 3.65 -13.53 22.31
N GLU A 183 2.72 -14.45 22.10
CA GLU A 183 2.45 -15.14 20.83
C GLU A 183 0.93 -15.19 20.63
N ASP A 184 0.46 -15.01 19.40
CA ASP A 184 -0.97 -15.04 19.03
C ASP A 184 -1.84 -14.07 19.87
N GLY A 185 -1.27 -12.94 20.26
CA GLY A 185 -1.90 -11.90 21.06
C GLY A 185 -2.02 -12.22 22.54
N LEU A 186 -1.44 -13.34 23.00
CA LEU A 186 -1.53 -13.82 24.37
C LEU A 186 -0.16 -13.88 25.05
N VAL A 187 -0.09 -13.35 26.27
CA VAL A 187 1.07 -13.57 27.15
C VAL A 187 1.10 -15.06 27.51
N GLN A 188 2.20 -15.72 27.17
CA GLN A 188 2.32 -17.17 27.26
C GLN A 188 2.64 -17.62 28.69
N ASN A 189 1.95 -18.64 29.20
CA ASN A 189 2.23 -19.25 30.49
C ASN A 189 3.28 -20.37 30.35
N ARG A 190 4.54 -19.97 30.11
CA ARG A 190 5.68 -20.88 29.92
C ARG A 190 6.95 -20.32 30.54
N THR A 191 7.97 -21.16 30.68
CA THR A 191 9.31 -20.73 31.12
C THR A 191 9.86 -19.66 30.19
N LEU A 192 10.28 -18.53 30.78
CA LEU A 192 10.88 -17.43 30.03
C LEU A 192 12.20 -17.84 29.38
N GLN A 193 12.37 -17.43 28.13
CA GLN A 193 13.66 -17.48 27.45
C GLN A 193 14.59 -16.38 27.99
N PRO A 194 15.93 -16.53 27.82
CA PRO A 194 16.88 -15.51 28.23
C PRO A 194 16.55 -14.12 27.67
N GLY A 195 16.46 -13.14 28.57
CA GLY A 195 16.16 -11.74 28.26
C GLY A 195 14.68 -11.38 28.22
N GLN A 196 13.75 -12.35 28.22
CA GLN A 196 12.33 -12.06 28.30
C GLN A 196 11.93 -11.55 29.69
N VAL A 197 10.85 -10.78 29.75
CA VAL A 197 10.24 -10.32 31.00
C VAL A 197 8.82 -10.86 31.13
N ASN A 198 8.43 -11.17 32.37
CA ASN A 198 7.09 -11.67 32.66
C ASN A 198 6.15 -10.52 33.01
N ILE A 199 4.97 -10.52 32.39
CA ILE A 199 3.91 -9.52 32.58
C ILE A 199 2.54 -10.22 32.62
N THR A 200 1.46 -9.47 32.88
CA THR A 200 0.09 -9.97 32.69
C THR A 200 -0.44 -9.58 31.32
N GLN A 201 -1.54 -10.20 30.88
CA GLN A 201 -2.22 -9.82 29.64
C GLN A 201 -2.70 -8.37 29.69
N GLU A 202 -3.27 -7.93 30.81
CA GLU A 202 -3.75 -6.55 30.97
C GLU A 202 -2.61 -5.54 30.87
N THR A 203 -1.42 -5.94 31.36
CA THR A 203 -0.21 -5.14 31.24
C THR A 203 0.24 -5.03 29.78
N TYR A 204 0.20 -6.13 29.03
CA TYR A 204 0.51 -6.13 27.60
C TYR A 204 -0.44 -5.23 26.81
N ASP A 205 -1.75 -5.39 27.00
CA ASP A 205 -2.77 -4.60 26.33
C ASP A 205 -2.59 -3.10 26.64
N SER A 206 -2.25 -2.77 27.90
CA SER A 206 -1.95 -1.39 28.32
C SER A 206 -0.70 -0.82 27.63
N ILE A 207 0.38 -1.60 27.52
CA ILE A 207 1.59 -1.20 26.80
C ILE A 207 1.27 -0.90 25.34
N VAL A 208 0.53 -1.80 24.68
CA VAL A 208 0.14 -1.64 23.27
C VAL A 208 -0.62 -0.33 23.07
N LEU A 209 -1.65 -0.06 23.87
CA LEU A 209 -2.46 1.15 23.74
C LEU A 209 -1.67 2.44 24.03
N GLN A 210 -0.73 2.40 24.98
CA GLN A 210 0.12 3.55 25.27
C GLN A 210 1.10 3.82 24.12
N GLN A 211 1.77 2.79 23.58
CA GLN A 211 2.69 2.97 22.45
C GLN A 211 1.98 3.38 21.16
N LEU A 212 0.81 2.80 20.86
CA LEU A 212 -0.02 3.24 19.73
C LEU A 212 -0.42 4.72 19.89
N ARG A 213 -0.77 5.16 21.11
CA ARG A 213 -1.06 6.57 21.38
C ARG A 213 0.15 7.45 21.11
N GLU A 214 1.34 7.05 21.55
CA GLU A 214 2.59 7.80 21.28
C GLU A 214 2.81 7.93 19.77
N ILE A 215 2.79 6.81 19.04
CA ILE A 215 3.02 6.80 17.58
C ILE A 215 1.96 7.64 16.84
N TRP A 216 0.69 7.46 17.16
CA TRP A 216 -0.41 8.13 16.44
C TRP A 216 -0.62 9.59 16.85
N SER A 217 0.07 10.11 17.88
CA SER A 217 -0.07 11.52 18.28
C SER A 217 1.18 12.37 18.05
N ARG A 218 2.37 11.75 17.95
CA ARG A 218 3.65 12.46 17.88
C ARG A 218 4.15 12.72 16.45
N TYR A 219 3.73 11.91 15.48
CA TYR A 219 4.35 11.86 14.15
C TYR A 219 3.47 12.42 13.02
N GLY A 220 2.57 13.35 13.35
CA GLY A 220 1.71 14.01 12.37
C GLY A 220 0.53 13.15 11.91
N ILE A 221 0.05 13.42 10.69
CA ILE A 221 -1.07 12.73 10.06
C ILE A 221 -0.50 11.49 9.35
N LEU A 222 -1.06 10.32 9.67
CA LEU A 222 -0.72 9.06 9.03
C LEU A 222 -1.78 8.71 7.98
N ASP A 223 -1.32 8.27 6.82
CA ASP A 223 -2.18 7.80 5.73
C ASP A 223 -2.53 6.32 5.89
N GLU A 224 -1.63 5.54 6.50
CA GLU A 224 -1.81 4.09 6.67
C GLU A 224 -1.35 3.59 8.04
N ILE A 225 -2.13 2.68 8.61
CA ILE A 225 -1.80 1.96 9.84
C ILE A 225 -1.85 0.47 9.55
N TRP A 226 -0.75 -0.21 9.83
CA TRP A 226 -0.59 -1.62 9.49
C TRP A 226 -0.67 -2.51 10.73
N PHE A 227 -1.74 -3.29 10.82
CA PHE A 227 -1.96 -4.30 11.86
C PHE A 227 -1.59 -5.69 11.33
N ASP A 228 -0.32 -6.03 11.42
CA ASP A 228 0.12 -7.38 11.08
C ASP A 228 -0.39 -8.42 12.08
N GLY A 229 -0.89 -9.52 11.55
CA GLY A 229 -1.68 -10.52 12.28
C GLY A 229 -3.03 -10.01 12.82
N GLY A 230 -3.42 -8.77 12.52
CA GLY A 230 -4.67 -8.17 12.97
C GLY A 230 -4.60 -7.65 14.40
N TYR A 231 -5.64 -7.89 15.19
CA TYR A 231 -5.77 -7.39 16.56
C TYR A 231 -6.60 -8.33 17.43
N THR A 232 -6.39 -8.30 18.75
CA THR A 232 -7.11 -9.16 19.69
C THR A 232 -8.51 -8.64 19.99
N SER A 233 -9.40 -9.52 20.45
CA SER A 233 -10.76 -9.15 20.86
C SER A 233 -10.78 -8.13 22.01
N THR A 234 -9.82 -8.22 22.95
CA THR A 234 -9.66 -7.28 24.07
C THR A 234 -9.22 -5.90 23.59
N LEU A 235 -8.35 -5.84 22.58
CA LEU A 235 -7.83 -4.59 22.03
C LEU A 235 -8.75 -3.94 20.99
N LYS A 236 -9.69 -4.69 20.39
CA LYS A 236 -10.59 -4.18 19.34
C LYS A 236 -11.22 -2.84 19.69
N ASN A 237 -12.03 -2.77 20.75
CA ASN A 237 -12.76 -1.52 21.08
C ASN A 237 -11.83 -0.36 21.50
N PRO A 238 -10.80 -0.59 22.35
CA PRO A 238 -9.82 0.45 22.65
C PRO A 238 -9.06 0.97 21.41
N ILE A 239 -8.63 0.09 20.50
CA ILE A 239 -7.97 0.47 19.24
C ILE A 239 -8.91 1.27 18.36
N THR A 240 -10.17 0.83 18.16
CA THR A 240 -11.18 1.59 17.41
C THR A 240 -11.33 3.00 17.93
N THR A 241 -11.44 3.14 19.25
CA THR A 241 -11.60 4.45 19.90
C THR A 241 -10.36 5.31 19.73
N LEU A 242 -9.17 4.72 19.90
CA LEU A 242 -7.91 5.45 19.77
C LEU A 242 -7.66 5.90 18.33
N LEU A 243 -7.92 5.03 17.36
CA LEU A 243 -7.78 5.29 15.93
C LEU A 243 -8.74 6.39 15.48
N ALA A 244 -10.02 6.30 15.86
CA ALA A 244 -11.02 7.33 15.54
C ALA A 244 -10.67 8.72 16.11
N ASN A 245 -10.00 8.76 17.26
CA ASN A 245 -9.61 10.01 17.90
C ASN A 245 -8.33 10.63 17.33
N LEU A 246 -7.35 9.80 16.95
CA LEU A 246 -6.01 10.28 16.59
C LEU A 246 -5.75 10.28 15.08
N GLN A 247 -6.27 9.29 14.35
CA GLN A 247 -6.00 9.08 12.92
C GLN A 247 -7.25 8.60 12.17
N PRO A 248 -8.41 9.30 12.25
CA PRO A 248 -9.67 8.86 11.64
C PRO A 248 -9.62 8.74 10.10
N GLN A 249 -8.67 9.43 9.48
CA GLN A 249 -8.46 9.43 8.03
C GLN A 249 -7.59 8.27 7.53
N ALA A 250 -6.83 7.61 8.39
CA ALA A 250 -5.90 6.57 7.95
C ALA A 250 -6.68 5.38 7.37
N VAL A 251 -6.17 4.80 6.28
CA VAL A 251 -6.54 3.44 5.93
C VAL A 251 -5.88 2.48 6.92
N ALA A 252 -6.55 1.36 7.21
CA ALA A 252 -6.03 0.38 8.15
C ALA A 252 -5.93 -0.99 7.51
N PHE A 253 -4.70 -1.45 7.29
CA PHE A 253 -4.43 -2.81 6.79
C PHE A 253 -4.80 -3.83 7.86
N ASN A 254 -5.57 -4.85 7.45
CA ASN A 254 -6.27 -5.78 8.33
C ASN A 254 -7.13 -5.08 9.40
N GLY A 255 -7.58 -3.86 9.09
CA GLY A 255 -8.32 -3.00 10.02
C GLY A 255 -9.84 -3.14 9.99
N TYR A 256 -10.39 -4.12 9.25
CA TYR A 256 -11.84 -4.36 9.23
C TYR A 256 -12.33 -4.60 10.66
N GLY A 257 -13.30 -3.82 11.11
CA GLY A 257 -13.85 -3.89 12.47
C GLY A 257 -13.24 -2.90 13.48
N VAL A 258 -12.12 -2.25 13.16
CA VAL A 258 -11.53 -1.17 13.97
C VAL A 258 -11.40 0.17 13.24
N SER A 259 -11.40 0.16 11.91
CA SER A 259 -11.33 1.36 11.08
C SER A 259 -12.56 1.50 10.18
N PRO A 260 -13.03 2.74 9.92
CA PRO A 260 -14.01 3.00 8.87
C PRO A 260 -13.43 2.90 7.44
N ASN A 261 -12.09 2.80 7.32
CA ASN A 261 -11.33 2.74 6.07
C ASN A 261 -10.49 1.45 5.99
N PRO A 262 -11.08 0.25 6.13
CA PRO A 262 -10.29 -0.97 6.14
C PRO A 262 -9.71 -1.29 4.76
N VAL A 263 -8.50 -1.83 4.73
CA VAL A 263 -7.92 -2.52 3.57
C VAL A 263 -7.47 -3.90 4.02
N ARG A 264 -7.35 -4.85 3.08
CA ARG A 264 -7.07 -6.25 3.41
C ARG A 264 -5.79 -6.75 2.79
N TRP A 265 -5.15 -7.68 3.48
CA TRP A 265 -4.13 -8.53 2.88
C TRP A 265 -4.71 -9.33 1.71
N ILE A 266 -3.94 -9.47 0.63
CA ILE A 266 -4.40 -10.23 -0.53
C ILE A 266 -4.36 -11.75 -0.32
N GLY A 267 -3.62 -12.25 0.67
CA GLY A 267 -3.54 -13.69 1.00
C GLY A 267 -2.22 -14.38 0.66
N THR A 268 -1.25 -13.65 0.12
CA THR A 268 0.09 -14.16 -0.18
C THR A 268 1.11 -13.03 -0.15
N GLU A 269 2.36 -13.36 0.19
CA GLU A 269 3.51 -12.45 0.17
C GLU A 269 4.31 -12.55 -1.16
N MET A 270 3.78 -13.27 -2.15
CA MET A 270 4.44 -13.47 -3.45
C MET A 270 4.27 -12.27 -4.40
N GLY A 271 3.45 -11.29 -4.04
CA GLY A 271 3.13 -10.15 -4.90
C GLY A 271 2.25 -10.55 -6.08
N VAL A 272 1.20 -11.32 -5.82
CA VAL A 272 0.25 -11.80 -6.85
C VAL A 272 -1.18 -11.65 -6.33
N ALA A 273 -1.99 -10.87 -7.05
CA ALA A 273 -3.43 -10.82 -6.83
C ALA A 273 -4.15 -11.89 -7.67
N PRO A 274 -5.23 -12.48 -7.14
CA PRO A 274 -6.19 -13.25 -7.93
C PRO A 274 -6.75 -12.43 -9.11
N ASP A 275 -7.24 -13.12 -10.15
CA ASP A 275 -7.96 -12.51 -11.26
C ASP A 275 -9.21 -13.35 -11.53
N PRO A 276 -10.42 -12.90 -11.14
CA PRO A 276 -10.77 -11.55 -10.69
C PRO A 276 -10.24 -11.14 -9.31
N ASN A 277 -10.15 -9.82 -9.10
CA ASN A 277 -9.94 -9.19 -7.79
C ASN A 277 -10.92 -8.02 -7.56
N TRP A 278 -11.75 -8.18 -6.55
CA TRP A 278 -12.77 -7.24 -6.12
C TRP A 278 -12.27 -6.38 -4.97
N SER A 279 -12.63 -5.10 -5.00
CA SER A 279 -12.40 -4.16 -3.90
C SER A 279 -13.40 -4.36 -2.76
N THR A 280 -14.25 -5.38 -2.87
CA THR A 280 -15.36 -5.68 -1.97
C THR A 280 -15.17 -7.06 -1.34
N GLY A 281 -15.56 -7.18 -0.07
CA GLY A 281 -15.32 -8.38 0.73
C GLY A 281 -14.01 -8.34 1.51
N ILE A 282 -13.93 -9.16 2.55
CA ILE A 282 -12.80 -9.22 3.49
C ILE A 282 -11.96 -10.48 3.34
N THR A 283 -12.23 -11.28 2.30
CA THR A 283 -11.55 -12.54 2.03
C THR A 283 -10.25 -12.31 1.25
N ASN A 284 -9.29 -13.19 1.49
CA ASN A 284 -7.94 -13.12 0.94
C ASN A 284 -7.81 -13.97 -0.35
N ASP A 285 -8.89 -14.08 -1.12
CA ASP A 285 -9.02 -14.97 -2.29
C ASP A 285 -9.56 -14.24 -3.53
N GLY A 286 -9.40 -12.91 -3.56
CA GLY A 286 -9.89 -12.05 -4.63
C GLY A 286 -11.19 -11.32 -4.28
N GLY A 287 -11.73 -11.51 -3.08
CA GLY A 287 -12.90 -10.79 -2.58
C GLY A 287 -14.22 -11.28 -3.17
N ASP A 288 -15.31 -10.61 -2.81
CA ASP A 288 -16.68 -10.96 -3.22
C ASP A 288 -17.35 -9.75 -3.89
N PRO A 289 -17.73 -9.84 -5.17
CA PRO A 289 -18.34 -8.74 -5.90
C PRO A 289 -19.74 -8.35 -5.39
N ASN A 290 -20.37 -9.15 -4.54
CA ASN A 290 -21.70 -8.87 -3.96
C ASN A 290 -21.62 -8.49 -2.48
N SER A 291 -20.42 -8.43 -1.91
CA SER A 291 -20.23 -8.01 -0.53
C SER A 291 -20.64 -6.54 -0.34
N PRO A 292 -21.33 -6.19 0.76
CA PRO A 292 -21.65 -4.80 1.09
C PRO A 292 -20.46 -4.04 1.70
N ILE A 293 -19.31 -4.70 1.89
CA ILE A 293 -18.12 -4.14 2.53
C ILE A 293 -17.11 -3.75 1.45
N PHE A 294 -16.67 -2.49 1.43
CA PHE A 294 -15.56 -2.04 0.60
C PHE A 294 -14.26 -2.17 1.40
N CYS A 295 -13.40 -3.10 0.99
CA CYS A 295 -12.13 -3.42 1.66
C CYS A 295 -11.12 -3.84 0.57
N PRO A 296 -10.49 -2.88 -0.12
CA PRO A 296 -9.61 -3.16 -1.25
C PRO A 296 -8.34 -3.90 -0.81
N GLY A 297 -7.73 -4.62 -1.76
CA GLY A 297 -6.62 -5.52 -1.49
C GLY A 297 -5.29 -4.81 -1.62
N GLU A 298 -4.39 -5.08 -0.68
CA GLU A 298 -2.99 -4.71 -0.76
C GLU A 298 -2.14 -5.97 -0.91
N CYS A 299 -1.18 -5.90 -1.83
CA CYS A 299 -0.31 -6.98 -2.25
C CYS A 299 1.11 -6.66 -1.80
N ASP A 300 1.44 -7.16 -0.64
CA ASP A 300 2.76 -7.03 -0.04
C ASP A 300 3.69 -8.15 -0.55
N THR A 301 4.96 -7.79 -0.76
CA THR A 301 5.97 -8.75 -1.21
C THR A 301 7.38 -8.22 -0.97
N THR A 302 8.35 -9.12 -1.06
CA THR A 302 9.75 -8.82 -0.82
C THR A 302 10.51 -8.51 -2.12
N LEU A 303 11.52 -7.62 -2.02
CA LEU A 303 12.51 -7.41 -3.07
C LEU A 303 13.55 -8.55 -3.09
N GLN A 304 13.89 -9.05 -1.91
CA GLN A 304 14.83 -10.15 -1.72
C GLN A 304 14.17 -11.47 -2.15
N ASN A 305 14.97 -12.43 -2.62
CA ASN A 305 14.50 -13.79 -2.81
C ASN A 305 14.31 -14.49 -1.45
N GLY A 306 13.44 -15.50 -1.44
CA GLY A 306 13.24 -16.38 -0.28
C GLY A 306 12.40 -15.76 0.82
N ASP A 307 11.47 -14.88 0.45
CA ASP A 307 10.48 -14.30 1.37
C ASP A 307 11.10 -13.61 2.58
N ARG A 308 12.09 -12.77 2.28
CA ARG A 308 12.93 -12.15 3.29
C ARG A 308 12.62 -10.67 3.43
N TRP A 309 12.05 -10.30 4.58
CA TRP A 309 11.59 -8.96 4.90
C TRP A 309 12.67 -8.13 5.57
N PHE A 310 13.53 -8.68 6.43
CA PHE A 310 14.65 -7.90 6.97
C PHE A 310 15.92 -8.07 6.11
N TRP A 311 16.86 -7.11 6.25
CA TRP A 311 18.16 -7.19 5.59
C TRP A 311 18.81 -8.57 5.70
N GLY A 312 19.10 -9.18 4.56
CA GLY A 312 19.80 -10.46 4.48
C GLY A 312 21.25 -10.33 4.13
N VAL A 313 22.11 -10.86 5.01
CA VAL A 313 23.52 -11.04 4.68
C VAL A 313 23.61 -12.00 3.49
N ASN A 314 24.12 -11.49 2.37
CA ASN A 314 24.23 -12.20 1.09
C ASN A 314 22.89 -12.61 0.47
N ALA A 315 21.77 -11.98 0.85
CA ALA A 315 20.51 -12.20 0.17
C ALA A 315 20.61 -11.77 -1.30
N THR A 316 19.98 -12.55 -2.16
CA THR A 316 19.89 -12.26 -3.60
C THR A 316 18.61 -11.48 -3.88
N LEU A 317 18.62 -10.70 -4.96
CA LEU A 317 17.48 -9.89 -5.37
C LEU A 317 16.66 -10.59 -6.46
N ARG A 318 15.33 -10.52 -6.36
CA ARG A 318 14.40 -10.92 -7.42
C ARG A 318 14.67 -10.14 -8.69
N SER A 319 14.64 -10.80 -9.84
CA SER A 319 15.03 -10.21 -11.13
C SER A 319 14.14 -9.04 -11.55
N LEU A 320 14.62 -8.17 -12.46
CA LEU A 320 13.76 -7.09 -12.98
C LEU A 320 12.53 -7.64 -13.71
N SER A 321 12.69 -8.68 -14.54
CA SER A 321 11.58 -9.31 -15.26
C SER A 321 10.51 -9.87 -14.33
N GLU A 322 10.93 -10.46 -13.21
CA GLU A 322 10.02 -10.94 -12.17
C GLU A 322 9.28 -9.80 -11.48
N LEU A 323 9.97 -8.71 -11.13
CA LEU A 323 9.32 -7.55 -10.50
C LEU A 323 8.37 -6.81 -11.46
N ILE A 324 8.66 -6.83 -12.77
CA ILE A 324 7.75 -6.35 -13.79
C ILE A 324 6.49 -7.22 -13.81
N GLN A 325 6.63 -8.55 -13.72
CA GLN A 325 5.49 -9.45 -13.59
C GLN A 325 4.68 -9.13 -12.32
N VAL A 326 5.32 -8.99 -11.16
CA VAL A 326 4.68 -8.59 -9.90
C VAL A 326 3.85 -7.31 -10.08
N TYR A 327 4.40 -6.27 -10.71
CA TYR A 327 3.64 -5.03 -10.96
C TYR A 327 2.35 -5.29 -11.77
N HIS A 328 2.42 -6.09 -12.83
CA HIS A 328 1.23 -6.44 -13.61
C HIS A 328 0.26 -7.36 -12.87
N GLU A 329 0.76 -8.24 -12.00
CA GLU A 329 -0.06 -9.17 -11.22
C GLU A 329 -0.59 -8.56 -9.91
N THR A 330 -0.22 -7.32 -9.59
CA THR A 330 -0.73 -6.54 -8.45
C THR A 330 -1.49 -5.31 -8.93
N VAL A 331 -0.77 -4.22 -9.28
CA VAL A 331 -1.33 -2.96 -9.79
C VAL A 331 -2.19 -3.22 -11.04
N GLY A 332 -1.74 -4.13 -11.91
CA GLY A 332 -2.50 -4.53 -13.09
C GLY A 332 -3.72 -5.42 -12.81
N ARG A 333 -3.95 -5.84 -11.56
CA ARG A 333 -5.08 -6.67 -11.11
C ARG A 333 -5.79 -6.04 -9.91
N ASN A 334 -5.98 -4.72 -9.92
CA ASN A 334 -6.74 -4.00 -8.90
C ASN A 334 -6.22 -4.19 -7.46
N CYS A 335 -4.91 -4.38 -7.29
CA CYS A 335 -4.26 -4.51 -5.99
C CYS A 335 -3.14 -3.49 -5.85
N MET A 336 -2.98 -2.94 -4.65
CA MET A 336 -1.95 -1.93 -4.39
C MET A 336 -0.66 -2.67 -4.08
N LEU A 337 0.42 -2.33 -4.79
CA LEU A 337 1.71 -2.98 -4.59
C LEU A 337 2.41 -2.36 -3.40
N MET A 338 2.69 -3.16 -2.38
CA MET A 338 3.61 -2.82 -1.32
C MET A 338 4.90 -3.62 -1.48
N LEU A 339 5.95 -3.00 -1.99
CA LEU A 339 7.24 -3.66 -2.15
C LEU A 339 8.15 -3.34 -0.97
N ASP A 340 8.52 -4.37 -0.20
CA ASP A 340 9.39 -4.26 0.96
C ASP A 340 10.73 -3.62 0.63
N LEU A 341 11.19 -2.67 1.47
CA LEU A 341 12.41 -1.88 1.37
C LEU A 341 13.26 -2.03 2.63
N THR A 342 14.49 -2.51 2.46
CA THR A 342 15.33 -2.97 3.57
C THR A 342 16.63 -2.21 3.70
N PRO A 343 16.71 -1.26 4.65
CA PRO A 343 17.99 -0.72 5.09
C PRO A 343 18.88 -1.80 5.69
N ASP A 344 20.17 -1.74 5.37
CA ASP A 344 21.16 -2.65 5.94
C ASP A 344 21.57 -2.24 7.37
N ARG A 345 22.54 -2.96 7.94
CA ARG A 345 23.05 -2.73 9.30
C ARG A 345 23.75 -1.37 9.48
N THR A 346 24.09 -0.67 8.40
CA THR A 346 24.63 0.69 8.47
C THR A 346 23.52 1.73 8.61
N GLY A 347 22.28 1.39 8.24
CA GLY A 347 21.13 2.29 8.18
C GLY A 347 20.89 2.93 6.82
N LEU A 348 21.46 2.38 5.74
CA LEU A 348 21.30 2.85 4.37
C LEU A 348 20.66 1.77 3.49
N ILE A 349 20.05 2.19 2.38
CA ILE A 349 19.66 1.27 1.31
C ILE A 349 20.91 0.89 0.50
N PRO A 350 21.23 -0.40 0.39
CA PRO A 350 22.36 -0.84 -0.40
C PRO A 350 22.22 -0.44 -1.87
N SER A 351 23.33 -0.07 -2.51
CA SER A 351 23.29 0.45 -3.89
C SER A 351 22.68 -0.53 -4.90
N ALA A 352 22.84 -1.85 -4.69
CA ALA A 352 22.21 -2.86 -5.55
C ALA A 352 20.68 -2.87 -5.43
N TYR A 353 20.16 -2.64 -4.23
CA TYR A 353 18.73 -2.59 -3.93
C TYR A 353 18.14 -1.33 -4.57
N ALA A 354 18.74 -0.17 -4.30
CA ALA A 354 18.34 1.11 -4.90
C ALA A 354 18.34 1.06 -6.45
N ARG A 355 19.34 0.41 -7.07
CA ARG A 355 19.36 0.19 -8.53
C ARG A 355 18.19 -0.65 -9.00
N ARG A 356 17.80 -1.72 -8.30
CA ARG A 356 16.68 -2.59 -8.72
C ARG A 356 15.34 -1.86 -8.63
N TYR A 357 15.11 -1.06 -7.58
CA TYR A 357 13.96 -0.16 -7.50
C TYR A 357 13.91 0.83 -8.64
N LYS A 358 15.03 1.51 -8.91
CA LYS A 358 15.12 2.47 -10.00
C LYS A 358 14.82 1.82 -11.35
N GLN A 359 15.36 0.63 -11.62
CA GLN A 359 15.09 -0.12 -12.85
C GLN A 359 13.60 -0.41 -13.02
N LEU A 360 12.92 -0.85 -11.95
CA LEU A 360 11.48 -1.09 -11.98
C LEU A 360 10.69 0.21 -12.19
N GLY A 361 11.04 1.28 -11.49
CA GLY A 361 10.42 2.58 -11.66
C GLY A 361 10.62 3.17 -13.05
N ASP A 362 11.82 2.99 -13.64
CA ASP A 362 12.13 3.41 -15.01
C ASP A 362 11.29 2.63 -16.02
N PHE A 363 11.14 1.31 -15.84
CA PHE A 363 10.22 0.50 -16.66
C PHE A 363 8.78 1.03 -16.58
N ILE A 364 8.24 1.23 -15.37
CA ILE A 364 6.85 1.68 -15.17
C ILE A 364 6.63 3.04 -15.85
N ARG A 365 7.55 3.99 -15.66
CA ARG A 365 7.47 5.32 -16.29
C ARG A 365 7.58 5.24 -17.82
N SER A 366 8.48 4.42 -18.35
CA SER A 366 8.64 4.24 -19.79
C SER A 366 7.40 3.60 -20.43
N CYS A 367 6.82 2.60 -19.77
CA CYS A 367 5.73 1.79 -20.27
C CYS A 367 4.37 2.52 -20.17
N TYR A 368 4.13 3.21 -19.05
CA TYR A 368 2.81 3.80 -18.73
C TYR A 368 2.80 5.32 -18.69
N GLY A 369 3.95 5.99 -18.78
CA GLY A 369 4.04 7.45 -18.80
C GLY A 369 3.65 8.08 -20.14
N THR A 370 3.67 7.30 -21.22
CA THR A 370 3.17 7.71 -22.54
C THR A 370 2.02 6.80 -22.95
N TYR A 371 0.95 7.40 -23.48
CA TYR A 371 -0.22 6.70 -24.00
C TYR A 371 -0.72 7.39 -25.26
N VAL A 372 -1.45 6.63 -26.07
CA VAL A 372 -2.03 7.17 -27.30
C VAL A 372 -3.34 7.88 -26.97
N LEU A 373 -3.46 9.16 -27.32
CA LEU A 373 -4.69 9.93 -27.16
C LEU A 373 -5.67 9.58 -28.30
N PRO A 374 -6.93 9.19 -28.00
CA PRO A 374 -7.90 8.92 -29.05
C PRO A 374 -8.35 10.19 -29.76
N THR A 375 -8.70 10.04 -31.04
CA THR A 375 -9.19 11.13 -31.90
C THR A 375 -10.68 11.41 -31.68
N GLU A 376 -11.45 10.40 -31.25
CA GLU A 376 -12.87 10.51 -30.90
C GLU A 376 -13.20 9.51 -29.79
N ASN A 377 -14.07 9.91 -28.84
CA ASN A 377 -14.69 9.03 -27.86
C ASN A 377 -16.16 8.83 -28.25
N LEU A 378 -16.51 7.66 -28.78
CA LEU A 378 -17.90 7.32 -29.05
C LEU A 378 -18.46 6.52 -27.86
N THR A 379 -19.58 6.95 -27.30
CA THR A 379 -20.36 6.21 -26.29
C THR A 379 -21.74 5.94 -26.87
N LEU A 380 -22.13 4.67 -27.00
CA LEU A 380 -23.46 4.27 -27.46
C LEU A 380 -24.21 3.49 -26.37
N GLU A 381 -25.55 3.59 -26.40
CA GLU A 381 -26.49 3.13 -25.37
C GLU A 381 -26.64 1.59 -25.27
N ASP A 382 -27.17 1.17 -24.12
CA ASP A 382 -27.48 -0.19 -23.62
C ASP A 382 -26.32 -1.14 -23.33
N SER A 383 -25.25 -1.11 -24.14
CA SER A 383 -23.96 -1.76 -23.83
C SER A 383 -22.89 -0.67 -23.82
N THR A 384 -22.19 -0.47 -22.70
CA THR A 384 -21.21 0.62 -22.63
C THR A 384 -19.98 0.23 -23.45
N ILE A 385 -19.97 0.69 -24.69
CA ILE A 385 -18.88 0.53 -25.64
C ILE A 385 -18.06 1.82 -25.62
N TYR A 386 -16.74 1.67 -25.40
CA TYR A 386 -15.76 2.74 -25.51
C TYR A 386 -14.87 2.46 -26.71
N ILE A 387 -14.81 3.40 -27.65
CA ILE A 387 -13.97 3.27 -28.85
C ILE A 387 -12.90 4.34 -28.81
N GLN A 388 -11.67 3.94 -29.09
CA GLN A 388 -10.55 4.83 -29.37
C GLN A 388 -10.14 4.64 -30.82
N LEU A 389 -10.34 5.69 -31.62
CA LEU A 389 -9.89 5.77 -33.00
C LEU A 389 -8.54 6.50 -33.04
N PHE A 390 -7.57 5.97 -33.78
CA PHE A 390 -6.23 6.59 -33.91
C PHE A 390 -6.10 7.51 -35.14
N GLY A 391 -7.23 7.82 -35.78
CA GLY A 391 -7.27 8.78 -36.88
C GLY A 391 -6.61 8.23 -38.14
N SER A 392 -5.83 9.07 -38.83
CA SER A 392 -5.23 8.76 -40.14
C SER A 392 -3.92 7.97 -40.09
N SER A 393 -3.42 7.59 -38.91
CA SER A 393 -2.14 6.87 -38.77
C SER A 393 -2.25 5.73 -37.76
N PRO A 394 -1.94 4.49 -38.17
CA PRO A 394 -1.95 3.35 -37.27
C PRO A 394 -0.94 3.48 -36.13
N VAL A 395 -1.21 2.81 -35.01
CA VAL A 395 -0.33 2.80 -33.84
C VAL A 395 0.06 1.37 -33.46
N THR A 396 1.30 1.20 -33.02
CA THR A 396 1.78 -0.08 -32.47
C THR A 396 1.56 -0.08 -30.97
N VAL A 397 0.86 -1.10 -30.46
CA VAL A 397 0.52 -1.27 -29.04
C VAL A 397 0.48 -2.75 -28.68
N ASP A 398 0.71 -3.09 -27.41
CA ASP A 398 0.75 -4.47 -26.91
C ASP A 398 -0.13 -4.70 -25.67
N ARG A 399 -0.78 -3.66 -25.17
CA ARG A 399 -1.60 -3.73 -23.96
C ARG A 399 -2.63 -2.62 -23.85
N SER A 400 -3.62 -2.87 -23.02
CA SER A 400 -4.62 -1.89 -22.59
C SER A 400 -4.61 -1.67 -21.09
N VAL A 401 -4.93 -0.46 -20.66
CA VAL A 401 -5.14 -0.08 -19.26
C VAL A 401 -6.55 0.47 -19.10
N ILE A 402 -7.27 -0.05 -18.12
CA ILE A 402 -8.68 0.31 -17.86
C ILE A 402 -8.81 0.66 -16.38
N GLN A 403 -9.55 1.72 -16.08
CA GLN A 403 -9.80 2.17 -14.71
C GLN A 403 -11.26 2.54 -14.54
N GLU A 404 -11.96 1.89 -13.59
CA GLU A 404 -13.30 2.29 -13.18
C GLU A 404 -13.24 3.53 -12.28
N ASP A 405 -14.24 4.40 -12.40
CA ASP A 405 -14.58 5.34 -11.34
C ASP A 405 -15.36 4.59 -10.26
N GLN A 406 -14.68 4.31 -9.15
CA GLN A 406 -15.25 3.56 -8.03
C GLN A 406 -16.01 4.45 -7.02
N THR A 407 -16.19 5.76 -7.26
CA THR A 407 -16.94 6.65 -6.34
C THR A 407 -18.36 6.17 -6.05
N ARG A 408 -18.94 5.39 -6.98
CA ARG A 408 -20.26 4.75 -6.84
C ARG A 408 -20.18 3.23 -6.77
N GLY A 409 -19.02 2.70 -6.37
CA GLY A 409 -18.69 1.28 -6.24
C GLY A 409 -18.16 0.65 -7.52
N GLN A 410 -17.59 -0.55 -7.39
CA GLN A 410 -17.08 -1.37 -8.50
C GLN A 410 -18.22 -2.15 -9.15
N VAL A 411 -18.49 -1.94 -10.44
CA VAL A 411 -19.74 -2.42 -11.06
C VAL A 411 -19.54 -3.27 -12.30
N ILE A 412 -18.42 -3.16 -13.01
CA ILE A 412 -18.11 -4.00 -14.17
C ILE A 412 -17.88 -5.45 -13.73
N ARG A 413 -18.45 -6.40 -14.48
CA ARG A 413 -18.38 -7.86 -14.21
C ARG A 413 -17.77 -8.67 -15.33
N ALA A 414 -17.78 -8.16 -16.55
CA ALA A 414 -17.08 -8.73 -17.69
C ALA A 414 -16.89 -7.68 -18.77
N TYR A 415 -15.80 -7.81 -19.53
CA TYR A 415 -15.49 -6.96 -20.67
C TYR A 415 -14.66 -7.70 -21.72
N THR A 416 -14.62 -7.14 -22.92
CA THR A 416 -13.69 -7.53 -23.99
C THR A 416 -12.95 -6.31 -24.53
N ILE A 417 -11.73 -6.54 -25.01
CA ILE A 417 -10.93 -5.59 -25.78
C ILE A 417 -10.80 -6.14 -27.20
N ASP A 418 -11.30 -5.38 -28.15
CA ASP A 418 -11.21 -5.71 -29.57
C ASP A 418 -10.37 -4.66 -30.31
N VAL A 419 -9.66 -5.08 -31.36
CA VAL A 419 -8.88 -4.17 -32.22
C VAL A 419 -9.24 -4.34 -33.69
N GLN A 420 -8.99 -3.30 -34.48
CA GLN A 420 -8.94 -3.36 -35.94
C GLN A 420 -7.48 -3.24 -36.39
N PHE A 421 -6.94 -4.27 -37.06
CA PHE A 421 -5.56 -4.26 -37.57
C PHE A 421 -5.44 -3.52 -38.90
N VAL A 422 -4.21 -3.12 -39.26
CA VAL A 422 -3.92 -2.36 -40.49
C VAL A 422 -4.15 -3.13 -41.80
N ASN A 423 -4.18 -4.47 -41.76
CA ASN A 423 -4.18 -5.31 -42.96
C ASN A 423 -5.39 -6.25 -43.08
N THR A 424 -6.51 -5.98 -42.40
CA THR A 424 -7.73 -6.76 -42.65
C THR A 424 -8.30 -6.33 -44.01
N THR A 425 -8.47 -7.28 -44.92
CA THR A 425 -9.09 -7.09 -46.25
C THR A 425 -10.49 -6.47 -46.20
N ASN A 426 -11.07 -6.35 -45.01
CA ASN A 426 -12.15 -5.45 -44.64
C ASN A 426 -11.71 -4.59 -43.45
N SER A 427 -11.67 -3.27 -43.60
CA SER A 427 -11.32 -2.30 -42.55
C SER A 427 -12.34 -2.20 -41.40
N THR A 428 -13.32 -3.10 -41.34
CA THR A 428 -14.43 -3.11 -40.37
C THR A 428 -14.40 -4.28 -39.39
N GLN A 429 -13.54 -5.28 -39.59
CA GLN A 429 -13.50 -6.46 -38.71
C GLN A 429 -12.83 -6.15 -37.37
N TRP A 430 -13.53 -6.47 -36.28
CA TRP A 430 -13.01 -6.40 -34.92
C TRP A 430 -12.53 -7.77 -34.47
N ILE A 431 -11.34 -7.83 -33.86
CA ILE A 431 -10.75 -9.06 -33.33
C ILE A 431 -10.47 -8.87 -31.83
N THR A 432 -10.99 -9.77 -31.01
CA THR A 432 -10.76 -9.75 -29.56
C THR A 432 -9.31 -10.12 -29.25
N VAL A 433 -8.62 -9.24 -28.52
CA VAL A 433 -7.22 -9.42 -28.07
C VAL A 433 -7.10 -9.63 -26.57
N ALA A 434 -8.12 -9.23 -25.80
CA ALA A 434 -8.20 -9.50 -24.37
C ALA A 434 -9.67 -9.59 -23.90
N GLN A 435 -9.88 -10.28 -22.79
CA GLN A 435 -11.16 -10.32 -22.09
C GLN A 435 -10.90 -10.50 -20.59
N GLY A 436 -11.79 -9.96 -19.76
CA GLY A 436 -11.62 -10.02 -18.32
C GLY A 436 -12.93 -9.85 -17.56
N THR A 437 -12.83 -9.86 -16.25
CA THR A 437 -13.97 -9.85 -15.30
C THR A 437 -13.99 -8.57 -14.47
N SER A 438 -13.08 -8.44 -13.51
CA SER A 438 -12.95 -7.25 -12.64
C SER A 438 -11.98 -6.23 -13.22
N ILE A 439 -12.34 -4.93 -13.14
CA ILE A 439 -11.42 -3.82 -13.46
C ILE A 439 -11.00 -3.06 -12.20
N GLY A 440 -11.95 -2.45 -11.49
CA GLY A 440 -11.67 -1.68 -10.28
C GLY A 440 -10.76 -0.47 -10.54
N ASN A 441 -9.82 -0.23 -9.63
CA ASN A 441 -8.93 0.94 -9.66
C ASN A 441 -8.03 0.93 -10.91
N LYS A 442 -7.50 -0.24 -11.27
CA LYS A 442 -6.69 -0.42 -12.48
C LYS A 442 -6.64 -1.87 -12.90
N LYS A 443 -6.81 -2.10 -14.20
CA LYS A 443 -6.59 -3.36 -14.90
C LYS A 443 -5.64 -3.15 -16.06
N ILE A 444 -4.63 -3.99 -16.17
CA ILE A 444 -3.67 -4.02 -17.28
C ILE A 444 -3.82 -5.35 -17.99
N ASP A 445 -4.22 -5.32 -19.25
CA ASP A 445 -4.31 -6.50 -20.11
C ASP A 445 -3.14 -6.50 -21.09
N ILE A 446 -2.18 -7.40 -20.90
CA ILE A 446 -1.09 -7.64 -21.85
C ILE A 446 -1.59 -8.59 -22.94
N TRP A 447 -1.43 -8.21 -24.20
CA TRP A 447 -1.92 -8.99 -25.33
C TRP A 447 -0.92 -10.09 -25.70
N GLN A 448 -1.42 -11.32 -25.84
CA GLN A 448 -0.59 -12.52 -25.99
C GLN A 448 0.28 -12.50 -27.27
N GLU A 449 -0.22 -11.88 -28.34
CA GLU A 449 0.48 -11.78 -29.63
C GLU A 449 1.56 -10.67 -29.64
N GLY A 450 1.82 -10.01 -28.51
CA GLY A 450 2.82 -8.95 -28.39
C GLY A 450 2.43 -7.65 -29.12
N PRO A 451 3.40 -6.82 -29.55
CA PRO A 451 3.14 -5.57 -30.25
C PRO A 451 2.40 -5.75 -31.59
N GLN A 452 1.27 -5.05 -31.73
CA GLN A 452 0.39 -5.12 -32.89
C GLN A 452 0.14 -3.73 -33.48
N LEU A 453 0.11 -3.62 -34.81
CA LEU A 453 -0.21 -2.38 -35.52
C LEU A 453 -1.72 -2.29 -35.78
N ILE A 454 -2.39 -1.31 -35.16
CA ILE A 454 -3.85 -1.19 -35.14
C ILE A 454 -4.35 0.20 -35.59
N ASN A 455 -5.54 0.23 -36.17
CA ASN A 455 -6.29 1.43 -36.57
C ASN A 455 -7.25 1.92 -35.48
N ALA A 456 -7.78 1.00 -34.68
CA ALA A 456 -8.75 1.28 -33.63
C ALA A 456 -8.71 0.21 -32.55
N VAL A 457 -9.13 0.59 -31.34
CA VAL A 457 -9.37 -0.30 -30.21
C VAL A 457 -10.73 0.00 -29.58
N ARG A 458 -11.40 -1.05 -29.09
CA ARG A 458 -12.72 -0.98 -28.49
C ARG A 458 -12.74 -1.78 -27.20
N LEU A 459 -13.20 -1.14 -26.13
CA LEU A 459 -13.59 -1.79 -24.88
C LEU A 459 -15.11 -1.96 -24.87
N THR A 460 -15.57 -3.20 -24.73
CA THR A 460 -16.99 -3.54 -24.61
C THR A 460 -17.27 -4.05 -23.21
N ILE A 461 -18.11 -3.35 -22.45
CA ILE A 461 -18.58 -3.85 -21.15
C ILE A 461 -19.73 -4.84 -21.39
N THR A 462 -19.42 -6.13 -21.31
CA THR A 462 -20.34 -7.23 -21.63
C THR A 462 -21.23 -7.64 -20.45
N LYS A 463 -20.80 -7.36 -19.21
CA LYS A 463 -21.61 -7.58 -18.00
C LYS A 463 -21.32 -6.52 -16.95
N THR A 464 -22.37 -6.00 -16.32
CA THR A 464 -22.29 -5.02 -15.23
C THR A 464 -23.50 -5.11 -14.31
N VAL A 465 -23.35 -4.75 -13.03
CA VAL A 465 -24.49 -4.67 -12.09
C VAL A 465 -25.15 -3.29 -12.04
N ASP A 466 -24.55 -2.28 -12.65
CA ASP A 466 -25.10 -0.91 -12.77
C ASP A 466 -24.46 -0.16 -13.95
N ARG A 467 -24.77 1.12 -14.15
CA ARG A 467 -24.11 1.96 -15.16
C ARG A 467 -22.61 2.09 -14.83
N PRO A 468 -21.70 1.56 -15.67
CA PRO A 468 -20.26 1.73 -15.46
C PRO A 468 -19.84 3.16 -15.80
N VAL A 469 -18.85 3.66 -15.06
CA VAL A 469 -18.17 4.92 -15.35
C VAL A 469 -16.68 4.61 -15.37
N LEU A 470 -16.00 4.97 -16.44
CA LEU A 470 -14.55 4.83 -16.52
C LEU A 470 -13.88 6.13 -16.10
N ARG A 471 -12.83 6.00 -15.28
CA ARG A 471 -11.84 7.05 -15.07
C ARG A 471 -10.92 7.17 -16.28
N SER A 472 -10.53 6.04 -16.87
CA SER A 472 -9.71 6.01 -18.08
C SER A 472 -9.80 4.68 -18.82
N PHE A 473 -9.55 4.74 -20.12
CA PHE A 473 -9.23 3.61 -20.98
C PHE A 473 -8.09 4.08 -21.88
N THR A 474 -6.97 3.36 -21.91
CA THR A 474 -5.79 3.74 -22.71
C THR A 474 -5.11 2.50 -23.27
N VAL A 475 -4.31 2.67 -24.32
CA VAL A 475 -3.43 1.64 -24.87
C VAL A 475 -1.97 2.10 -24.85
N HIS A 476 -1.08 1.13 -24.71
CA HIS A 476 0.35 1.36 -24.50
C HIS A 476 1.18 0.38 -25.32
N LEU A 477 2.44 0.76 -25.54
CA LEU A 477 3.50 -0.10 -26.06
C LEU A 477 4.65 -0.03 -25.06
N CYS A 478 5.10 -1.19 -24.58
CA CYS A 478 6.24 -1.24 -23.67
C CYS A 478 7.40 -1.97 -24.35
N THR A 479 8.55 -1.31 -24.39
CA THR A 479 9.78 -1.78 -25.02
C THR A 479 10.76 -2.33 -24.01
#